data_AF-A0A6P6QZW1-F1
#
_entry.id   AF-A0A6P6QZW1-F1
#
_cell.length_a   1.000
_cell.length_b   1.000
_cell.length_c   1.000
_cell.angle_alpha   90.00
_cell.angle_beta   90.00
_cell.angle_gamma   90.00
#
_symmetry.space_group_name_H-M   'P 1'
#
loop_
_entity.id
_entity.type
_entity.pdbx_description
1 polymer ?
#
loop_
_entity_poly.entity_id
_entity_poly.type
_entity_poly.pdbx_seq_one_letter_code
_entity_poly.pdbx_strand_id
1 'polypeptide(L)'
;MAWTVGLSNLVLAVYGFTLITGLPSNILAFYTFFKKVRQRSTPMDVLLLSLTISDLIFLLFLPFRMVEAASMQWTLPYFLCPLSGFIFYSTIYNSTFHLTAISVERYLGVAFPIKYKLKRNPRNAVIASVIFWVISMAHCSIVYIMQYHDHSNPNFTDPSTRNTCYEEFSEEQLKILLPVRLELFAVLFVTPFLICFFCYIKFIHILSNLPSINAKKRYRAIGMALGTLLVFIICFMPYNISHVVGYVGKYSPDWRVYALLTSTFNACLDPFIFYFSSSALRGTFKNVFQELSRRLVMPCCRSPYYCPLLNCSSTEEKTQSTTDSSL
;
A
#
# COMPACT_ATOMS: atom_id res chain seq x y z
N MET A 1 18.08 8.99 19.82
CA MET A 1 17.56 7.73 20.37
C MET A 1 18.64 6.66 20.21
N ALA A 2 18.89 5.84 21.24
CA ALA A 2 19.78 4.69 21.11
C ALA A 2 18.96 3.43 20.76
N TRP A 3 19.45 2.62 19.83
CA TRP A 3 18.86 1.31 19.54
C TRP A 3 18.86 0.45 20.80
N THR A 4 17.70 -0.12 21.12
CA THR A 4 17.58 -1.17 22.14
C THR A 4 17.32 -2.51 21.46
N VAL A 5 17.76 -3.60 22.07
CA VAL A 5 17.49 -4.96 21.55
C VAL A 5 15.98 -5.19 21.38
N GLY A 6 15.16 -4.67 22.31
CA GLY A 6 13.69 -4.74 22.22
C GLY A 6 13.13 -3.99 21.00
N LEU A 7 13.61 -2.78 20.74
CA LEU A 7 13.20 -1.99 19.57
C LEU A 7 13.63 -2.67 18.26
N SER A 8 14.87 -3.13 18.18
CA SER A 8 15.40 -3.88 17.02
C SER A 8 14.53 -5.09 16.70
N ASN A 9 14.24 -5.93 17.70
CA ASN A 9 13.39 -7.11 17.53
C ASN A 9 11.97 -6.76 17.06
N LEU A 10 11.38 -5.68 17.61
CA LEU A 10 10.06 -5.21 17.19
C LEU A 10 10.06 -4.74 15.73
N VAL A 11 11.05 -3.92 15.34
CA VAL A 11 11.19 -3.41 13.97
C VAL A 11 11.35 -4.58 13.00
N LEU A 12 12.21 -5.54 13.30
CA LEU A 12 12.42 -6.75 12.50
C LEU A 12 11.15 -7.59 12.38
N ALA A 13 10.42 -7.79 13.48
CA ALA A 13 9.17 -8.54 13.46
C ALA A 13 8.11 -7.87 12.57
N VAL A 14 7.94 -6.55 12.70
CA VAL A 14 6.97 -5.79 11.89
C VAL A 14 7.37 -5.76 10.41
N TYR A 15 8.64 -5.49 10.10
CA TYR A 15 9.12 -5.45 8.71
C TYR A 15 9.12 -6.84 8.07
N GLY A 16 9.50 -7.88 8.83
CA GLY A 16 9.42 -9.28 8.39
C GLY A 16 7.99 -9.70 8.09
N PHE A 17 7.05 -9.41 8.99
CA PHE A 17 5.62 -9.63 8.73
C PHE A 17 5.14 -8.87 7.49
N THR A 18 5.59 -7.62 7.34
CA THR A 18 5.23 -6.76 6.21
C THR A 18 5.71 -7.35 4.88
N LEU A 19 6.94 -7.85 4.82
CA LEU A 19 7.49 -8.53 3.65
C LEU A 19 6.77 -9.84 3.33
N ILE A 20 6.59 -10.70 4.32
CA ILE A 20 6.00 -12.04 4.13
C ILE A 20 4.56 -11.93 3.63
N THR A 21 3.80 -10.95 4.12
CA THR A 21 2.39 -10.77 3.73
C THR A 21 2.22 -9.84 2.53
N GLY A 22 2.96 -8.73 2.50
CA GLY A 22 2.85 -7.68 1.49
C GLY A 22 3.45 -8.07 0.14
N LEU A 23 4.60 -8.74 0.11
CA LEU A 23 5.28 -9.05 -1.15
C LEU A 23 4.47 -10.01 -2.06
N PRO A 24 4.04 -11.21 -1.60
CA PRO A 24 3.29 -12.11 -2.47
C PRO A 24 1.95 -11.52 -2.91
N SER A 25 1.28 -10.78 -2.03
CA SER A 25 -0.03 -10.19 -2.31
C SER A 25 0.07 -9.03 -3.32
N ASN A 26 1.07 -8.16 -3.19
CA ASN A 26 1.31 -7.07 -4.15
C ASN A 26 1.84 -7.58 -5.50
N ILE A 27 2.66 -8.64 -5.54
CA ILE A 27 3.06 -9.28 -6.81
C ILE A 27 1.83 -9.82 -7.56
N LEU A 28 0.94 -10.51 -6.85
CA LEU A 28 -0.29 -11.04 -7.44
C LEU A 28 -1.22 -9.92 -7.95
N ALA A 29 -1.33 -8.85 -7.17
CA ALA A 29 -2.09 -7.66 -7.53
C ALA A 29 -1.49 -6.97 -8.77
N PHE A 30 -0.18 -6.75 -8.79
CA PHE A 30 0.55 -6.19 -9.92
C PHE A 30 0.31 -7.01 -11.20
N TYR A 31 0.50 -8.33 -11.16
CA TYR A 31 0.23 -9.20 -12.31
C TYR A 31 -1.20 -9.05 -12.84
N THR A 32 -2.17 -9.03 -11.92
CA THR A 32 -3.59 -8.91 -12.28
C THR A 32 -3.91 -7.54 -12.89
N PHE A 33 -3.47 -6.46 -12.27
CA PHE A 33 -3.75 -5.10 -12.75
C PHE A 33 -2.98 -4.79 -14.02
N PHE A 34 -1.73 -5.23 -14.14
CA PHE A 34 -0.94 -5.08 -15.36
C PHE A 34 -1.62 -5.74 -16.55
N LYS A 35 -2.04 -7.01 -16.40
CA LYS A 35 -2.79 -7.72 -17.45
C LYS A 35 -4.08 -7.00 -17.80
N LYS A 36 -4.82 -6.52 -16.80
CA LYS A 36 -6.09 -5.82 -16.99
C LYS A 36 -5.92 -4.49 -17.70
N VAL A 37 -4.93 -3.69 -17.31
CA VAL A 37 -4.61 -2.39 -17.93
C VAL A 37 -4.19 -2.57 -19.39
N ARG A 38 -3.41 -3.62 -19.69
CA ARG A 38 -2.98 -3.96 -21.06
C ARG A 38 -4.15 -4.35 -21.97
N GLN A 39 -5.17 -5.02 -21.43
CA GLN A 39 -6.36 -5.42 -22.18
C GLN A 39 -7.38 -4.30 -22.31
N ARG A 40 -7.75 -3.69 -21.18
CA ARG A 40 -8.73 -2.61 -21.10
C ARG A 40 -8.49 -1.77 -19.85
N SER A 41 -7.85 -0.63 -20.03
CA SER A 41 -7.56 0.29 -18.94
C SER A 41 -8.81 1.03 -18.46
N THR A 42 -8.93 1.13 -17.14
CA THR A 42 -9.90 2.01 -16.46
C THR A 42 -9.12 2.91 -15.50
N PRO A 43 -9.59 4.14 -15.20
CA PRO A 43 -8.89 5.03 -14.26
C PRO A 43 -8.60 4.35 -12.91
N MET A 44 -9.60 3.66 -12.34
CA MET A 44 -9.42 2.81 -11.14
C MET A 44 -8.26 1.81 -11.28
N ASP A 45 -8.16 1.10 -12.41
CA ASP A 45 -7.13 0.07 -12.59
C ASP A 45 -5.73 0.65 -12.74
N VAL A 46 -5.61 1.85 -13.33
CA VAL A 46 -4.34 2.60 -13.41
C VAL A 46 -3.89 3.05 -12.02
N LEU A 47 -4.80 3.63 -11.23
CA LEU A 47 -4.50 4.06 -9.86
C LEU A 47 -4.08 2.88 -8.98
N LEU A 48 -4.79 1.76 -9.07
CA LEU A 48 -4.46 0.54 -8.33
C LEU A 48 -3.12 -0.05 -8.79
N LEU A 49 -2.83 -0.04 -10.10
CA LEU A 49 -1.54 -0.50 -10.62
C LEU A 49 -0.38 0.38 -10.10
N SER A 50 -0.52 1.70 -10.16
CA SER A 50 0.52 2.62 -9.67
C SER A 50 0.73 2.49 -8.15
N LEU A 51 -0.34 2.30 -7.37
CA LEU A 51 -0.24 1.98 -5.95
C LEU A 51 0.53 0.68 -5.72
N THR A 52 0.19 -0.41 -6.42
CA THR A 52 0.94 -1.67 -6.29
C THR A 52 2.41 -1.55 -6.68
N ILE A 53 2.76 -0.71 -7.66
CA ILE A 53 4.16 -0.45 -8.04
C ILE A 53 4.88 0.27 -6.89
N SER A 54 4.22 1.26 -6.27
CA SER A 54 4.72 1.97 -5.10
C SER A 54 5.00 1.01 -3.93
N ASP A 55 4.06 0.13 -3.62
CA ASP A 55 4.19 -0.84 -2.53
C ASP A 55 5.28 -1.88 -2.82
N LEU A 56 5.42 -2.34 -4.07
CA LEU A 56 6.51 -3.24 -4.45
C LEU A 56 7.89 -2.56 -4.31
N ILE A 57 8.02 -1.29 -4.72
CA ILE A 57 9.26 -0.53 -4.53
C ILE A 57 9.57 -0.38 -3.04
N PHE A 58 8.57 -0.04 -2.21
CA PHE A 58 8.71 0.01 -0.77
C PHE A 58 9.21 -1.32 -0.18
N LEU A 59 8.56 -2.43 -0.55
CA LEU A 59 8.90 -3.77 -0.07
C LEU A 59 10.27 -4.23 -0.54
N LEU A 60 10.73 -3.83 -1.73
CA LEU A 60 12.07 -4.14 -2.23
C LEU A 60 13.16 -3.41 -1.45
N PHE A 61 12.89 -2.21 -0.94
CA PHE A 61 13.85 -1.42 -0.16
C PHE A 61 13.76 -1.64 1.35
N LEU A 62 12.66 -2.24 1.84
CA LEU A 62 12.47 -2.57 3.25
C LEU A 62 13.61 -3.44 3.85
N PRO A 63 14.18 -4.44 3.15
CA PRO A 63 15.29 -5.25 3.67
C PRO A 63 16.52 -4.44 4.06
N PHE A 64 16.82 -3.33 3.38
CA PHE A 64 17.97 -2.50 3.76
C PHE A 64 17.79 -1.89 5.17
N ARG A 65 16.56 -1.50 5.52
CA ARG A 65 16.22 -1.04 6.87
C ARG A 65 16.17 -2.17 7.90
N MET A 66 15.87 -3.40 7.47
CA MET A 66 15.99 -4.56 8.35
C MET A 66 17.45 -4.87 8.70
N VAL A 67 18.38 -4.73 7.75
CA VAL A 67 19.82 -4.92 8.02
C VAL A 67 20.32 -3.90 9.06
N GLU A 68 19.89 -2.64 8.93
CA GLU A 68 20.15 -1.59 9.92
C GLU A 68 19.60 -1.97 11.30
N ALA A 69 18.32 -2.37 11.37
CA ALA A 69 17.70 -2.77 12.63
C ALA A 69 18.41 -3.98 13.27
N ALA A 70 18.78 -5.00 12.48
CA ALA A 70 19.46 -6.20 12.96
C ALA A 70 20.87 -5.91 13.47
N SER A 71 21.61 -5.04 12.79
CA SER A 71 22.97 -4.67 13.18
C SER A 71 22.99 -3.59 14.27
N MET A 72 21.84 -2.96 14.55
CA MET A 72 21.69 -1.74 15.37
C MET A 72 22.59 -0.59 14.90
N GLN A 73 23.05 -0.67 13.65
CA GLN A 73 23.90 0.29 12.98
C GLN A 73 23.80 0.10 11.46
N TRP A 74 24.10 1.13 10.70
CA TRP A 74 24.15 1.07 9.24
C TRP A 74 25.47 0.45 8.76
N THR A 75 25.42 -0.77 8.24
CA THR A 75 26.60 -1.52 7.76
C THR A 75 26.71 -1.60 6.23
N LEU A 76 25.72 -1.06 5.51
CA LEU A 76 25.65 -1.07 4.05
C LEU A 76 26.40 0.13 3.45
N PRO A 77 26.68 0.15 2.13
CA PRO A 77 27.25 1.31 1.46
C PRO A 77 26.53 2.61 1.81
N TYR A 78 27.28 3.67 2.07
CA TYR A 78 26.75 4.93 2.58
C TYR A 78 25.65 5.52 1.69
N PHE A 79 25.77 5.45 0.35
CA PHE A 79 24.76 6.00 -0.56
C PHE A 79 23.36 5.35 -0.42
N LEU A 80 23.29 4.10 0.05
CA LEU A 80 22.03 3.38 0.26
C LEU A 80 21.27 3.90 1.49
N CYS A 81 21.94 4.57 2.42
CA CYS A 81 21.35 5.15 3.62
C CYS A 81 20.31 6.24 3.28
N PRO A 82 20.70 7.36 2.63
CA PRO A 82 19.76 8.40 2.23
C PRO A 82 18.80 7.92 1.14
N LEU A 83 19.25 7.04 0.22
CA LEU A 83 18.41 6.49 -0.83
C LEU A 83 17.27 5.62 -0.27
N SER A 84 17.57 4.72 0.67
CA SER A 84 16.55 3.87 1.29
C SER A 84 15.55 4.70 2.09
N GLY A 85 16.00 5.72 2.83
CA GLY A 85 15.12 6.67 3.51
C GLY A 85 14.22 7.43 2.55
N PHE A 86 14.81 8.00 1.51
CA PHE A 86 14.10 8.72 0.46
C PHE A 86 12.98 7.87 -0.15
N ILE A 87 13.28 6.64 -0.57
CA ILE A 87 12.30 5.74 -1.18
C ILE A 87 11.22 5.34 -0.16
N PHE A 88 11.62 5.03 1.08
CA PHE A 88 10.70 4.63 2.15
C PHE A 88 9.66 5.72 2.43
N TYR A 89 10.06 6.97 2.61
CA TYR A 89 9.12 8.06 2.87
C TYR A 89 8.33 8.47 1.63
N SER A 90 8.97 8.49 0.45
CA SER A 90 8.28 8.82 -0.81
C SER A 90 7.14 7.86 -1.08
N THR A 91 7.37 6.56 -0.90
CA THR A 91 6.36 5.52 -1.14
C THR A 91 5.20 5.59 -0.14
N ILE A 92 5.45 5.91 1.14
CA ILE A 92 4.38 6.14 2.14
C ILE A 92 3.43 7.25 1.68
N TYR A 93 3.96 8.42 1.31
CA TYR A 93 3.12 9.56 0.88
C TYR A 93 2.54 9.37 -0.53
N ASN A 94 3.23 8.64 -1.41
CA ASN A 94 2.66 8.26 -2.68
C ASN A 94 1.43 7.36 -2.48
N SER A 95 1.44 6.46 -1.50
CA SER A 95 0.27 5.63 -1.16
C SER A 95 -0.90 6.48 -0.62
N THR A 96 -0.67 7.51 0.21
CA THR A 96 -1.76 8.40 0.67
C THR A 96 -2.46 9.11 -0.49
N PHE A 97 -1.70 9.59 -1.47
CA PHE A 97 -2.26 10.22 -2.67
C PHE A 97 -3.05 9.23 -3.54
N HIS A 98 -2.54 8.02 -3.76
CA HIS A 98 -3.25 7.02 -4.54
C HIS A 98 -4.55 6.55 -3.86
N LEU A 99 -4.54 6.34 -2.55
CA LEU A 99 -5.76 6.01 -1.78
C LEU A 99 -6.79 7.15 -1.86
N THR A 100 -6.32 8.40 -1.81
CA THR A 100 -7.19 9.57 -1.98
C THR A 100 -7.78 9.62 -3.39
N ALA A 101 -6.98 9.40 -4.43
CA ALA A 101 -7.48 9.37 -5.80
C ALA A 101 -8.48 8.22 -6.03
N ILE A 102 -8.26 7.06 -5.41
CA ILE A 102 -9.21 5.94 -5.40
C ILE A 102 -10.54 6.37 -4.76
N SER A 103 -10.51 7.11 -3.64
CA SER A 103 -11.73 7.62 -2.99
C SER A 103 -12.50 8.60 -3.90
N VAL A 104 -11.79 9.50 -4.59
CA VAL A 104 -12.36 10.47 -5.54
C VAL A 104 -13.00 9.75 -6.72
N GLU A 105 -12.28 8.79 -7.31
CA GLU A 105 -12.78 7.98 -8.43
C GLU A 105 -14.05 7.21 -8.06
N ARG A 106 -14.10 6.65 -6.85
CA ARG A 106 -15.29 5.96 -6.31
C ARG A 106 -16.46 6.92 -6.14
N TYR A 107 -16.21 8.08 -5.55
CA TYR A 107 -17.21 9.12 -5.37
C TYR A 107 -17.79 9.58 -6.71
N LEU A 108 -16.93 9.97 -7.67
CA LEU A 108 -17.35 10.43 -9.00
C LEU A 108 -18.15 9.37 -9.75
N GLY A 109 -17.77 8.09 -9.64
CA GLY A 109 -18.47 6.98 -10.26
C GLY A 109 -19.91 6.77 -9.76
N VAL A 110 -20.22 7.17 -8.51
CA VAL A 110 -21.56 7.05 -7.92
C VAL A 110 -22.34 8.35 -7.99
N ALA A 111 -21.68 9.50 -7.82
CA ALA A 111 -22.32 10.82 -7.89
C ALA A 111 -22.69 11.25 -9.32
N PHE A 112 -21.91 10.84 -10.32
CA PHE A 112 -22.08 11.28 -11.71
C PHE A 112 -22.03 10.13 -12.73
N PRO A 113 -22.84 9.06 -12.59
CA PRO A 113 -22.66 7.81 -13.34
C PRO A 113 -22.69 7.99 -14.87
N ILE A 114 -23.54 8.87 -15.40
CA ILE A 114 -23.67 9.11 -16.84
C ILE A 114 -22.49 9.95 -17.36
N LYS A 115 -22.28 11.14 -16.80
CA LYS A 115 -21.20 12.06 -17.20
C LYS A 115 -19.83 11.43 -17.03
N TYR A 116 -19.62 10.71 -15.93
CA TYR A 116 -18.36 10.06 -15.62
C TYR A 116 -18.08 8.87 -16.55
N LYS A 117 -19.09 8.06 -16.90
CA LYS A 117 -18.94 6.96 -17.86
C LYS A 117 -18.59 7.46 -19.26
N LEU A 118 -19.17 8.58 -19.69
CA LEU A 118 -18.90 9.21 -21.00
C LEU A 118 -17.51 9.86 -21.07
N LYS A 119 -17.06 10.51 -19.99
CA LYS A 119 -15.75 11.19 -19.93
C LYS A 119 -14.62 10.32 -19.36
N ARG A 120 -14.83 9.00 -19.24
CA ARG A 120 -13.90 8.10 -18.57
C ARG A 120 -12.61 7.94 -19.38
N ASN A 121 -11.59 8.73 -19.07
CA ASN A 121 -10.29 8.66 -19.73
C ASN A 121 -9.20 8.16 -18.76
N PRO A 122 -8.60 6.97 -19.00
CA PRO A 122 -7.53 6.44 -18.15
C PRO A 122 -6.27 7.31 -18.17
N ARG A 123 -6.07 8.17 -19.19
CA ARG A 123 -4.93 9.12 -19.23
C ARG A 123 -4.93 10.06 -18.04
N ASN A 124 -6.11 10.48 -17.55
CA ASN A 124 -6.19 11.38 -16.39
C ASN A 124 -5.64 10.70 -15.12
N ALA A 125 -5.89 9.39 -14.96
CA ALA A 125 -5.33 8.63 -13.85
C ALA A 125 -3.81 8.45 -14.00
N VAL A 126 -3.29 8.26 -15.22
CA VAL A 126 -1.83 8.21 -15.46
C VAL A 126 -1.19 9.54 -15.09
N ILE A 127 -1.74 10.66 -15.57
CA ILE A 127 -1.23 12.00 -15.28
C ILE A 127 -1.26 12.25 -13.77
N ALA A 128 -2.38 11.95 -13.10
CA ALA A 128 -2.50 12.08 -11.65
C ALA A 128 -1.45 11.23 -10.91
N SER A 129 -1.28 9.97 -11.29
CA SER A 129 -0.25 9.10 -10.71
C SER A 129 1.15 9.66 -10.88
N VAL A 130 1.51 10.14 -12.08
CA VAL A 130 2.83 10.77 -12.32
C VAL A 130 3.01 12.01 -11.45
N ILE A 131 1.98 12.85 -11.31
CA ILE A 131 2.01 14.01 -10.41
C ILE A 131 2.24 13.58 -8.96
N PHE A 132 1.56 12.53 -8.48
CA PHE A 132 1.76 12.03 -7.12
C PHE A 132 3.18 11.53 -6.87
N TRP A 133 3.76 10.82 -7.84
CA TRP A 133 5.18 10.42 -7.81
C TRP A 133 6.11 11.63 -7.73
N VAL A 134 5.91 12.63 -8.59
CA VAL A 134 6.75 13.83 -8.59
C VAL A 134 6.63 14.61 -7.29
N ILE A 135 5.40 14.84 -6.78
CA ILE A 135 5.18 15.57 -5.53
C ILE A 135 5.79 14.81 -4.34
N SER A 136 5.49 13.51 -4.20
CA SER A 136 6.03 12.72 -3.08
C SER A 136 7.56 12.68 -3.08
N MET A 137 8.18 12.46 -4.24
CA MET A 137 9.64 12.50 -4.39
C MET A 137 10.22 13.90 -4.15
N ALA A 138 9.60 14.95 -4.69
CA ALA A 138 10.10 16.31 -4.50
C ALA A 138 10.13 16.71 -3.02
N HIS A 139 9.04 16.49 -2.30
CA HIS A 139 8.99 16.80 -0.86
C HIS A 139 9.92 15.89 -0.04
N CYS A 140 9.99 14.59 -0.35
CA CYS A 140 10.84 13.66 0.39
C CYS A 140 12.33 13.78 0.04
N SER A 141 12.71 14.52 -1.00
CA SER A 141 14.11 14.78 -1.35
C SER A 141 14.88 15.42 -0.19
N ILE A 142 14.19 16.13 0.72
CA ILE A 142 14.77 16.68 1.94
C ILE A 142 15.45 15.62 2.81
N VAL A 143 14.93 14.38 2.83
CA VAL A 143 15.52 13.25 3.57
C VAL A 143 16.89 12.91 3.01
N TYR A 144 16.99 12.92 1.68
CA TYR A 144 18.24 12.66 0.98
C TYR A 144 19.23 13.81 1.19
N ILE A 145 18.78 15.05 0.97
CA ILE A 145 19.60 16.26 1.07
C ILE A 145 20.14 16.44 2.50
N MET A 146 19.29 16.28 3.53
CA MET A 146 19.69 16.49 4.92
C MET A 146 20.75 15.51 5.40
N GLN A 147 20.84 14.32 4.81
CA GLN A 147 21.90 13.37 5.13
C GLN A 147 23.28 13.88 4.67
N TYR A 148 23.34 14.65 3.58
CA TYR A 148 24.56 15.26 3.04
C TYR A 148 24.74 16.73 3.46
N HIS A 149 23.72 17.35 4.06
CA HIS A 149 23.75 18.73 4.50
C HIS A 149 24.50 18.83 5.84
N ASP A 150 25.83 18.83 5.76
CA ASP A 150 26.72 19.12 6.89
C ASP A 150 27.63 20.30 6.51
N HIS A 151 27.36 21.46 7.09
CA HIS A 151 28.27 22.60 7.06
C HIS A 151 28.86 22.74 8.46
N SER A 152 30.19 22.65 8.53
CA SER A 152 30.97 23.44 9.48
C SER A 152 30.89 23.06 10.97
N ASN A 153 31.00 21.80 11.34
CA ASN A 153 31.41 21.46 12.70
C ASN A 153 32.71 20.62 12.68
N PRO A 154 33.88 21.20 13.02
CA PRO A 154 35.19 20.53 12.89
C PRO A 154 35.38 19.34 13.83
N ASN A 155 34.44 19.08 14.74
CA ASN A 155 34.43 17.92 15.63
C ASN A 155 33.43 16.83 15.22
N PHE A 156 32.76 16.96 14.07
CA PHE A 156 31.77 15.99 13.61
C PHE A 156 32.38 15.02 12.60
N THR A 157 32.21 13.74 12.91
CA THR A 157 32.70 12.57 12.18
C THR A 157 32.23 12.59 10.72
N ASP A 158 33.10 12.23 9.77
CA ASP A 158 32.81 12.09 8.34
C ASP A 158 31.40 11.47 8.14
N PRO A 159 30.54 11.98 7.25
CA PRO A 159 29.23 11.37 6.98
C PRO A 159 29.29 9.85 6.79
N SER A 160 30.39 9.32 6.25
CA SER A 160 30.68 7.88 6.09
C SER A 160 30.83 7.09 7.40
N THR A 161 31.07 7.76 8.52
CA THR A 161 31.28 7.20 9.87
C THR A 161 30.04 7.30 10.75
N ARG A 162 28.91 7.80 10.23
CA ARG A 162 27.63 7.79 10.95
C ARG A 162 27.10 6.36 11.04
N ASN A 163 26.87 5.89 12.25
CA ASN A 163 26.36 4.55 12.52
C ASN A 163 24.84 4.42 12.35
N THR A 164 24.09 5.51 12.17
CA THR A 164 22.62 5.50 12.04
C THR A 164 22.13 6.33 10.85
N CYS A 165 21.04 5.90 10.21
CA CYS A 165 20.47 6.59 9.04
C CYS A 165 19.25 7.43 9.39
N TYR A 166 19.42 8.75 9.31
CA TYR A 166 18.33 9.74 9.47
C TYR A 166 17.70 9.74 10.87
N GLU A 167 18.50 9.51 11.92
CA GLU A 167 18.05 9.52 13.32
C GLU A 167 18.64 10.68 14.13
N GLU A 168 19.85 11.12 13.79
CA GLU A 168 20.58 12.18 14.49
C GLU A 168 20.62 13.45 13.65
N PHE A 169 20.09 14.54 14.21
CA PHE A 169 20.04 15.85 13.56
C PHE A 169 20.69 16.89 14.47
N SER A 170 21.55 17.74 13.90
CA SER A 170 22.08 18.92 14.61
C SER A 170 20.98 19.95 14.86
N GLU A 171 21.21 20.90 15.77
CA GLU A 171 20.26 21.99 16.02
C GLU A 171 19.96 22.81 14.75
N GLU A 172 20.97 23.00 13.90
CA GLU A 172 20.83 23.73 12.62
C GLU A 172 19.99 22.94 11.60
N GLN A 173 20.22 21.63 11.49
CA GLN A 173 19.38 20.76 10.67
C GLN A 173 17.94 20.76 11.17
N LEU A 174 17.73 20.74 12.48
CA LEU A 174 16.41 20.72 13.08
C LEU A 174 15.62 22.03 12.81
N LYS A 175 16.29 23.18 12.76
CA LYS A 175 15.68 24.47 12.37
C LYS A 175 15.09 24.44 10.96
N ILE A 176 15.72 23.71 10.03
CA ILE A 176 15.21 23.53 8.66
C ILE A 176 14.17 22.41 8.61
N LEU A 177 14.43 21.30 9.31
CA LEU A 177 13.68 20.07 9.18
C LEU A 177 12.30 20.12 9.84
N LEU A 178 12.14 20.82 10.97
CA LEU A 178 10.87 20.89 11.67
C LEU A 178 9.78 21.63 10.87
N PRO A 179 10.00 22.83 10.30
CA PRO A 179 9.03 23.48 9.43
C PRO A 179 8.67 22.62 8.22
N VAL A 180 9.65 21.97 7.59
CA VAL A 180 9.40 21.07 6.46
C VAL A 180 8.53 19.88 6.90
N ARG A 181 8.83 19.25 8.03
CA ARG A 181 8.01 18.15 8.58
C ARG A 181 6.55 18.58 8.84
N LEU A 182 6.34 19.79 9.34
CA LEU A 182 4.99 20.35 9.52
C LEU A 182 4.28 20.56 8.17
N GLU A 183 5.01 21.02 7.16
CA GLU A 183 4.50 21.15 5.79
C GLU A 183 4.13 19.79 5.19
N LEU A 184 4.97 18.75 5.37
CA LEU A 184 4.64 17.37 4.98
C LEU A 184 3.34 16.89 5.64
N PHE A 185 3.16 17.18 6.93
CA PHE A 185 1.92 16.86 7.65
C PHE A 185 0.70 17.53 7.00
N ALA A 186 0.76 18.83 6.73
CA ALA A 186 -0.36 19.57 6.18
C ALA A 186 -0.69 19.17 4.73
N VAL A 187 0.34 19.08 3.87
CA VAL A 187 0.18 18.88 2.43
C VAL A 187 0.01 17.39 2.08
N LEU A 188 0.83 16.50 2.65
CA LEU A 188 0.89 15.09 2.25
C LEU A 188 0.03 14.16 3.12
N PHE A 189 -0.51 14.65 4.24
CA PHE A 189 -1.41 13.87 5.10
C PHE A 189 -2.77 14.53 5.28
N VAL A 190 -2.84 15.74 5.85
CA VAL A 190 -4.14 16.39 6.16
C VAL A 190 -4.96 16.61 4.90
N THR A 191 -4.36 17.15 3.84
CA THR A 191 -5.06 17.41 2.57
C THR A 191 -5.61 16.10 1.95
N PRO A 192 -4.80 15.04 1.74
CA PRO A 192 -5.29 13.72 1.33
C PRO A 192 -6.39 13.16 2.23
N PHE A 193 -6.21 13.22 3.55
CA PHE A 193 -7.15 12.67 4.52
C PHE A 193 -8.51 13.35 4.46
N LEU A 194 -8.55 14.69 4.42
CA LEU A 194 -9.80 15.46 4.35
C LEU A 194 -10.56 15.20 3.04
N ILE A 195 -9.84 15.16 1.91
CA ILE A 195 -10.45 14.81 0.61
C ILE A 195 -11.03 13.40 0.67
N CYS A 196 -10.23 12.44 1.15
CA CYS A 196 -10.64 11.04 1.28
C CYS A 196 -11.87 10.88 2.17
N PHE A 197 -11.86 11.51 3.34
CA PHE A 197 -12.97 11.53 4.29
C PHE A 197 -14.23 12.11 3.65
N PHE A 198 -14.15 13.30 3.03
CA PHE A 198 -15.27 13.92 2.33
C PHE A 198 -15.84 13.02 1.23
N CYS A 199 -14.97 12.50 0.36
CA CYS A 199 -15.36 11.64 -0.74
C CYS A 199 -16.07 10.37 -0.25
N TYR A 200 -15.56 9.72 0.80
CA TYR A 200 -16.18 8.52 1.33
C TYR A 200 -17.48 8.76 2.07
N ILE A 201 -17.61 9.86 2.83
CA ILE A 201 -18.89 10.23 3.45
C ILE A 201 -19.96 10.43 2.36
N LYS A 202 -19.66 11.20 1.31
CA LYS A 202 -20.59 11.41 0.20
C LYS A 202 -20.87 10.13 -0.58
N PHE A 203 -19.84 9.32 -0.84
CA PHE A 203 -19.99 8.01 -1.48
C PHE A 203 -20.93 7.09 -0.70
N ILE A 204 -20.73 6.94 0.61
CA ILE A 204 -21.57 6.09 1.47
C ILE A 204 -23.01 6.62 1.51
N HIS A 205 -23.19 7.94 1.62
CA HIS A 205 -24.51 8.57 1.64
C HIS A 205 -25.29 8.30 0.34
N ILE A 206 -24.68 8.55 -0.82
CA ILE A 206 -25.34 8.33 -2.12
C ILE A 206 -25.61 6.83 -2.33
N LEU A 207 -24.64 5.99 -2.00
CA LEU A 207 -24.75 4.54 -2.18
C LEU A 207 -25.84 3.91 -1.29
N SER A 208 -26.04 4.44 -0.08
CA SER A 208 -27.06 3.97 0.87
C SER A 208 -28.47 4.30 0.40
N ASN A 209 -28.63 5.43 -0.29
CA ASN A 209 -29.91 5.90 -0.81
C ASN A 209 -30.27 5.35 -2.21
N LEU A 210 -29.41 4.53 -2.83
CA LEU A 210 -29.68 3.93 -4.14
C LEU A 210 -30.50 2.63 -3.98
N PRO A 211 -31.78 2.59 -4.42
CA PRO A 211 -32.67 1.45 -4.18
C PRO A 211 -32.32 0.21 -5.01
N SER A 212 -31.61 0.38 -6.13
CA SER A 212 -31.37 -0.68 -7.13
C SER A 212 -30.05 -1.45 -6.95
N ILE A 213 -29.29 -1.21 -5.87
CA ILE A 213 -28.00 -1.88 -5.65
C ILE A 213 -28.15 -3.09 -4.73
N ASN A 214 -27.67 -4.24 -5.20
CA ASN A 214 -27.57 -5.45 -4.39
C ASN A 214 -26.85 -5.18 -3.05
N ALA A 215 -27.50 -5.54 -1.93
CA ALA A 215 -27.00 -5.31 -0.57
C ALA A 215 -25.57 -5.80 -0.35
N LYS A 216 -25.19 -6.97 -0.91
CA LYS A 216 -23.83 -7.52 -0.81
C LYS A 216 -22.79 -6.62 -1.48
N LYS A 217 -23.14 -6.02 -2.63
CA LYS A 217 -22.25 -5.09 -3.34
C LYS A 217 -22.14 -3.76 -2.58
N ARG A 218 -23.23 -3.30 -1.96
CA ARG A 218 -23.26 -2.12 -1.11
C ARG A 218 -22.38 -2.27 0.14
N TYR A 219 -22.61 -3.29 0.97
CA TYR A 219 -21.81 -3.52 2.18
C TYR A 219 -20.33 -3.69 1.87
N ARG A 220 -19.99 -4.36 0.78
CA ARG A 220 -18.61 -4.49 0.31
C ARG A 220 -17.95 -3.14 0.00
N ALA A 221 -18.68 -2.27 -0.68
CA ALA A 221 -18.18 -0.94 -1.05
C ALA A 221 -18.03 -0.03 0.18
N ILE A 222 -18.96 -0.10 1.13
CA ILE A 222 -18.86 0.60 2.41
C ILE A 222 -17.67 0.06 3.23
N GLY A 223 -17.53 -1.26 3.34
CA GLY A 223 -16.41 -1.88 4.06
C GLY A 223 -15.05 -1.51 3.49
N MET A 224 -14.93 -1.38 2.16
CA MET A 224 -13.73 -0.85 1.51
C MET A 224 -13.44 0.59 1.94
N ALA A 225 -14.44 1.48 1.88
CA ALA A 225 -14.29 2.88 2.27
C ALA A 225 -13.87 3.02 3.73
N LEU A 226 -14.53 2.30 4.63
CA LEU A 226 -14.16 2.25 6.05
C LEU A 226 -12.76 1.68 6.26
N GLY A 227 -12.40 0.61 5.53
CA GLY A 227 -11.06 0.03 5.56
C GLY A 227 -9.99 1.03 5.15
N THR A 228 -10.20 1.78 4.07
CA THR A 228 -9.26 2.83 3.64
C THR A 228 -9.15 3.95 4.69
N LEU A 229 -10.25 4.39 5.30
CA LEU A 229 -10.21 5.39 6.38
C LEU A 229 -9.45 4.87 7.62
N LEU A 230 -9.63 3.60 7.97
CA LEU A 230 -8.88 2.97 9.06
C LEU A 230 -7.37 2.91 8.75
N VAL A 231 -6.98 2.67 7.49
CA VAL A 231 -5.56 2.76 7.08
C VAL A 231 -5.01 4.16 7.30
N PHE A 232 -5.75 5.22 6.95
CA PHE A 232 -5.32 6.58 7.26
C PHE A 232 -5.10 6.82 8.76
N ILE A 233 -6.02 6.35 9.59
CA ILE A 233 -6.00 6.58 11.04
C ILE A 233 -4.93 5.73 11.73
N ILE A 234 -4.77 4.46 11.35
CA ILE A 234 -3.90 3.52 12.05
C ILE A 234 -2.49 3.55 11.46
N CYS A 235 -2.36 3.56 10.13
CA CYS A 235 -1.06 3.46 9.49
C CYS A 235 -0.36 4.81 9.35
N PHE A 236 -1.07 5.85 8.87
CA PHE A 236 -0.44 7.12 8.52
C PHE A 236 -0.51 8.18 9.60
N MET A 237 -1.63 8.27 10.34
CA MET A 237 -1.84 9.36 11.32
C MET A 237 -0.81 9.39 12.45
N PRO A 238 -0.40 8.26 13.08
CA PRO A 238 0.56 8.31 14.19
C PRO A 238 1.89 8.95 13.77
N TYR A 239 2.44 8.51 12.63
CA TYR A 239 3.68 9.07 12.11
C TYR A 239 3.55 10.56 11.80
N ASN A 240 2.44 10.96 11.19
CA ASN A 240 2.19 12.33 10.82
C ASN A 240 1.97 13.25 12.04
N ILE A 241 1.35 12.76 13.13
CA ILE A 241 1.25 13.48 14.41
C ILE A 241 2.65 13.74 14.99
N SER A 242 3.62 12.82 14.80
CA SER A 242 4.99 13.02 15.31
C SER A 242 5.66 14.27 14.72
N HIS A 243 5.29 14.69 13.50
CA HIS A 243 5.80 15.93 12.90
C HIS A 243 5.29 17.17 13.64
N VAL A 244 4.00 17.18 14.01
CA VAL A 244 3.38 18.28 14.76
C VAL A 244 3.99 18.38 16.16
N VAL A 245 4.08 17.25 16.85
CA VAL A 245 4.69 17.20 18.19
C VAL A 245 6.14 17.66 18.14
N GLY A 246 6.90 17.22 17.14
CA GLY A 246 8.28 17.65 16.97
C GLY A 246 8.42 19.14 16.66
N TYR A 247 7.53 19.69 15.83
CA TYR A 247 7.51 21.12 15.52
C TYR A 247 7.20 21.98 16.76
N VAL A 248 6.15 21.62 17.50
CA VAL A 248 5.73 22.35 18.71
C VAL A 248 6.77 22.24 19.81
N GLY A 249 7.31 21.04 20.02
CA GLY A 249 8.30 20.77 21.06
C GLY A 249 9.72 21.22 20.70
N LYS A 250 10.00 21.51 19.43
CA LYS A 250 11.36 21.77 18.90
C LYS A 250 12.35 20.62 19.12
N TYR A 251 11.87 19.37 19.09
CA TYR A 251 12.70 18.16 19.20
C TYR A 251 12.20 17.08 18.22
N SER A 252 12.97 16.01 18.03
CA SER A 252 12.48 14.84 17.30
C SER A 252 11.92 13.83 18.30
N PRO A 253 10.61 13.51 18.29
CA PRO A 253 10.03 12.65 19.32
C PRO A 253 10.59 11.23 19.27
N ASP A 254 11.00 10.70 20.42
CA ASP A 254 11.56 9.35 20.52
C ASP A 254 10.57 8.29 20.02
N TRP A 255 9.28 8.43 20.35
CA TRP A 255 8.26 7.45 19.95
C TRP A 255 7.96 7.43 18.43
N ARG A 256 8.55 8.34 17.65
CA ARG A 256 8.37 8.44 16.19
C ARG A 256 8.69 7.14 15.45
N VAL A 257 9.68 6.38 15.93
CA VAL A 257 10.03 5.08 15.32
C VAL A 257 8.86 4.10 15.39
N TYR A 258 8.16 3.99 16.53
CA TYR A 258 6.99 3.13 16.67
C TYR A 258 5.83 3.60 15.80
N ALA A 259 5.66 4.92 15.70
CA ALA A 259 4.65 5.51 14.83
C ALA A 259 4.97 5.31 13.34
N LEU A 260 6.24 5.21 12.96
CA LEU A 260 6.64 4.89 11.58
C LEU A 260 6.37 3.42 11.24
N LEU A 261 6.55 2.50 12.20
CA LEU A 261 6.22 1.08 12.03
C LEU A 261 4.75 0.87 11.64
N THR A 262 3.83 1.70 12.13
CA THR A 262 2.42 1.56 11.74
C THR A 262 2.19 1.84 10.26
N SER A 263 3.00 2.72 9.65
CA SER A 263 2.89 3.07 8.23
C SER A 263 3.29 1.92 7.30
N THR A 264 4.15 0.99 7.74
CA THR A 264 4.59 -0.13 6.90
C THR A 264 3.49 -1.16 6.67
N PHE A 265 2.54 -1.27 7.60
CA PHE A 265 1.37 -2.14 7.43
C PHE A 265 0.46 -1.72 6.28
N ASN A 266 0.57 -0.48 5.76
CA ASN A 266 -0.18 -0.06 4.58
C ASN A 266 -0.01 -1.06 3.43
N ALA A 267 1.23 -1.47 3.14
CA ALA A 267 1.54 -2.43 2.07
C ALA A 267 0.87 -3.81 2.27
N CYS A 268 0.56 -4.19 3.52
CA CYS A 268 -0.17 -5.42 3.85
C CYS A 268 -1.68 -5.27 3.74
N LEU A 269 -2.20 -4.05 3.97
CA LEU A 269 -3.63 -3.76 4.03
C LEU A 269 -4.21 -3.40 2.66
N ASP A 270 -3.38 -2.88 1.76
CA ASP A 270 -3.76 -2.54 0.38
C ASP A 270 -4.36 -3.72 -0.43
N PRO A 271 -3.85 -4.96 -0.33
CA PRO A 271 -4.50 -6.14 -0.92
C PRO A 271 -5.96 -6.35 -0.52
N PHE A 272 -6.36 -5.98 0.70
CA PHE A 272 -7.77 -6.03 1.11
C PHE A 272 -8.58 -4.98 0.34
N ILE A 273 -8.07 -3.74 0.26
CA ILE A 273 -8.68 -2.65 -0.53
C ILE A 273 -8.83 -3.09 -1.99
N PHE A 274 -7.81 -3.74 -2.55
CA PHE A 274 -7.82 -4.23 -3.93
C PHE A 274 -8.83 -5.35 -4.14
N TYR A 275 -8.86 -6.33 -3.23
CA TYR A 275 -9.81 -7.44 -3.27
C TYR A 275 -11.24 -6.89 -3.29
N PHE A 276 -11.54 -5.92 -2.42
CA PHE A 276 -12.84 -5.27 -2.39
C PHE A 276 -13.09 -4.43 -3.64
N SER A 277 -12.05 -3.80 -4.19
CA SER A 277 -12.14 -2.89 -5.33
C SER A 277 -12.30 -3.53 -6.70
N SER A 278 -11.71 -4.71 -6.94
CA SER A 278 -11.58 -5.30 -8.28
C SER A 278 -12.17 -6.70 -8.37
N SER A 279 -13.13 -6.90 -9.28
CA SER A 279 -13.66 -8.23 -9.61
C SER A 279 -12.62 -9.13 -10.26
N ALA A 280 -11.71 -8.56 -11.04
CA ALA A 280 -10.61 -9.30 -11.65
C ALA A 280 -9.69 -9.89 -10.58
N LEU A 281 -9.30 -9.07 -9.59
CA LEU A 281 -8.43 -9.55 -8.51
C LEU A 281 -9.10 -10.64 -7.69
N ARG A 282 -10.40 -10.50 -7.37
CA ARG A 282 -11.15 -11.60 -6.75
C ARG A 282 -11.10 -12.90 -7.55
N GLY A 283 -11.25 -12.82 -8.87
CA GLY A 283 -11.18 -13.98 -9.75
C GLY A 283 -9.82 -14.64 -9.67
N THR A 284 -8.75 -13.86 -9.77
CA THR A 284 -7.38 -14.37 -9.63
C THR A 284 -7.15 -15.03 -8.27
N PHE A 285 -7.54 -14.37 -7.17
CA PHE A 285 -7.41 -14.94 -5.81
C PHE A 285 -8.18 -16.25 -5.66
N LYS A 286 -9.41 -16.35 -6.19
CA LYS A 286 -10.18 -17.59 -6.17
C LYS A 286 -9.48 -18.70 -6.95
N ASN A 287 -8.96 -18.41 -8.13
CA ASN A 287 -8.26 -19.40 -8.96
C ASN A 287 -6.97 -19.89 -8.27
N VAL A 288 -6.18 -18.98 -7.70
CA VAL A 288 -4.97 -19.32 -6.94
C VAL A 288 -5.33 -20.17 -5.72
N PHE A 289 -6.35 -19.78 -4.97
CA PHE A 289 -6.79 -20.55 -3.79
C PHE A 289 -7.32 -21.94 -4.17
N GLN A 290 -8.08 -22.05 -5.26
CA GLN A 290 -8.54 -23.33 -5.79
C GLN A 290 -7.37 -24.22 -6.22
N GLU A 291 -6.39 -23.67 -6.94
CA GLU A 291 -5.20 -24.42 -7.35
C GLU A 291 -4.36 -24.86 -6.15
N LEU A 292 -4.15 -23.99 -5.15
CA LEU A 292 -3.47 -24.35 -3.90
C LEU A 292 -4.23 -25.42 -3.12
N SER A 293 -5.57 -25.30 -3.02
CA SER A 293 -6.40 -26.31 -2.37
C SER A 293 -6.33 -27.65 -3.11
N ARG A 294 -6.31 -27.67 -4.45
CA ARG A 294 -6.13 -28.90 -5.23
C ARG A 294 -4.77 -29.55 -4.97
N ARG A 295 -3.70 -28.75 -4.87
CA ARG A 295 -2.34 -29.25 -4.55
C ARG A 295 -2.18 -29.72 -3.12
N LEU A 296 -2.87 -29.08 -2.16
CA LEU A 296 -2.85 -29.47 -0.75
C LEU A 296 -3.78 -30.67 -0.45
N VAL A 297 -4.89 -30.80 -1.17
CA VAL A 297 -5.85 -31.91 -1.02
C VAL A 297 -5.48 -33.13 -1.88
N MET A 298 -4.64 -32.99 -2.91
CA MET A 298 -4.03 -34.12 -3.62
C MET A 298 -2.50 -34.23 -3.43
N PRO A 299 -2.03 -34.74 -2.28
CA PRO A 299 -0.71 -35.39 -2.19
C PRO A 299 -0.73 -36.85 -2.68
N CYS A 300 -1.90 -37.51 -2.74
CA CYS A 300 -2.01 -38.94 -3.02
C CYS A 300 -2.56 -39.20 -4.43
N CYS A 301 -1.72 -39.09 -5.46
CA CYS A 301 -1.82 -39.84 -6.72
C CYS A 301 -0.62 -39.47 -7.61
N ARG A 302 0.60 -39.85 -7.16
CA ARG A 302 1.84 -39.64 -7.93
C ARG A 302 2.68 -40.90 -8.08
N SER A 303 2.05 -42.09 -8.05
CA SER A 303 2.67 -43.34 -8.51
C SER A 303 1.85 -43.92 -9.66
N PRO A 304 2.42 -44.15 -10.86
CA PRO A 304 1.76 -44.85 -11.96
C PRO A 304 1.67 -46.37 -11.75
N TYR A 305 2.18 -46.89 -10.64
CA TYR A 305 2.19 -48.31 -10.33
C TYR A 305 1.48 -48.50 -8.99
N TYR A 306 0.35 -49.23 -9.01
CA TYR A 306 -0.55 -49.56 -7.89
C TYR A 306 -1.60 -48.51 -7.48
N CYS A 307 -2.72 -48.50 -8.20
CA CYS A 307 -4.04 -48.25 -7.62
C CYS A 307 -5.02 -49.32 -8.16
N PRO A 308 -5.35 -50.37 -7.40
CA PRO A 308 -6.53 -51.17 -7.67
C PRO A 308 -7.75 -50.48 -7.03
N LEU A 309 -8.77 -50.23 -7.86
CA LEU A 309 -10.19 -50.14 -7.49
C LEU A 309 -10.57 -49.13 -6.39
N LEU A 310 -10.96 -47.91 -6.78
CA LEU A 310 -12.10 -47.27 -6.15
C LEU A 310 -13.09 -46.78 -7.22
N ASN A 311 -14.20 -47.50 -7.26
CA ASN A 311 -15.32 -47.34 -8.16
C ASN A 311 -16.08 -46.06 -7.77
N CYS A 312 -15.94 -44.97 -8.53
CA CYS A 312 -16.83 -43.82 -8.41
C CYS A 312 -17.99 -44.02 -9.39
N SER A 313 -18.91 -44.92 -9.02
CA SER A 313 -20.22 -45.03 -9.65
C SER A 313 -21.09 -43.87 -9.15
N SER A 314 -21.19 -42.81 -9.94
CA SER A 314 -22.31 -41.87 -9.82
C SER A 314 -23.47 -42.38 -10.68
N THR A 315 -24.41 -43.01 -10.00
CA THR A 315 -25.74 -43.36 -10.49
C THR A 315 -26.50 -42.08 -10.86
N GLU A 316 -26.84 -41.90 -12.14
CA GLU A 316 -27.95 -41.05 -12.60
C GLU A 316 -28.48 -41.63 -13.95
N GLU A 317 -29.30 -42.68 -13.84
CA GLU A 317 -30.40 -43.02 -14.78
C GLU A 317 -31.65 -42.29 -14.24
N LYS A 318 -32.59 -41.67 -14.96
CA LYS A 318 -33.14 -41.64 -16.33
C LYS A 318 -33.77 -40.23 -16.51
N THR A 319 -33.99 -39.66 -17.69
CA THR A 319 -34.99 -40.11 -18.68
C THR A 319 -34.84 -39.28 -19.98
N GLN A 320 -34.88 -39.98 -21.12
CA GLN A 320 -35.02 -39.42 -22.48
C GLN A 320 -36.42 -38.85 -22.73
N SER A 321 -36.52 -37.76 -23.49
CA SER A 321 -37.56 -37.60 -24.52
C SER A 321 -37.14 -36.56 -25.57
N THR A 322 -36.72 -37.07 -26.73
CA THR A 322 -37.16 -36.72 -28.10
C THR A 322 -37.64 -35.29 -28.42
N THR A 323 -36.95 -34.70 -29.41
CA THR A 323 -37.45 -33.98 -30.62
C THR A 323 -38.71 -33.11 -30.50
N ASP A 324 -38.63 -31.81 -30.86
CA ASP A 324 -39.10 -31.35 -32.18
C ASP A 324 -38.87 -29.85 -32.46
N SER A 325 -39.01 -29.57 -33.75
CA SER A 325 -38.86 -28.40 -34.62
C SER A 325 -39.70 -27.12 -34.34
N SER A 326 -39.29 -25.99 -34.99
CA SER A 326 -39.99 -24.69 -35.19
C SER A 326 -40.22 -23.83 -33.93
N LEU A 327 -40.03 -22.50 -33.90
CA LEU A 327 -40.20 -21.40 -34.85
C LEU A 327 -39.30 -20.22 -34.44
#